data_AF-A0AAE6XUC3-F1
#
_entry.id   AF-A0AAE6XUC3-F1
#
_cell.length_a   1.000
_cell.length_b   1.000
_cell.length_c   1.000
_cell.angle_alpha   90.00
_cell.angle_beta   90.00
_cell.angle_gamma   90.00
#
_symmetry.space_group_name_H-M   'P 1'
#
loop_
_entity.id
_entity.type
_entity.pdbx_description
1 polymer ?
#
loop_
_entity_poly.entity_id
_entity_poly.type
_entity_poly.pdbx_seq_one_letter_code
_entity_poly.pdbx_strand_id
1 'polypeptide(L)'
;MATVLTLASREGCDGVRPVVLVRVRHDDFTAGDLASKRVRAAGMRAWFEQAKATTNGRRGLVVLLSYLIVLPVTLLVAEVALLIGATTLAGVSAVITFGLGLFTVPVAAVAQGYRRAPGALSSTTGVVWHLTSQLWGVGDGVVLERRRCRLRSCMQRSDRPVALPRRAVFVFTADPADAHVRGNVTRSRARYLYRLDISEAHGQVFQRGIAVAIAGDLHATVSARRTLTATDVPTL
;
A
#
# COMPACT_ATOMS: atom_id res chain seq x y z
N MET A 1 37.64 19.58 9.68
CA MET A 1 38.87 20.29 10.11
C MET A 1 39.91 19.23 10.46
N ALA A 2 40.94 19.03 9.63
CA ALA A 2 41.91 17.95 9.79
C ALA A 2 43.10 18.43 10.64
N THR A 3 43.45 17.68 11.68
CA THR A 3 44.67 17.93 12.47
C THR A 3 45.74 16.96 12.01
N VAL A 4 46.84 17.49 11.47
CA VAL A 4 48.02 16.71 11.05
C VAL A 4 49.06 16.83 12.16
N LEU A 5 49.44 15.70 12.75
CA LEU A 5 50.53 15.63 13.73
C LEU A 5 51.75 15.02 13.04
N THR A 6 52.80 15.82 12.88
CA THR A 6 54.08 15.40 12.30
C THR A 6 55.05 15.10 13.44
N LEU A 7 55.35 13.82 13.67
CA LEU A 7 56.41 13.42 14.60
C LEU A 7 57.74 13.37 13.84
N ALA A 8 58.65 14.28 14.18
CA ALA A 8 60.05 14.22 13.74
C ALA A 8 60.86 13.44 14.78
N SER A 9 61.28 12.21 14.45
CA SER A 9 62.26 11.46 15.24
C SER A 9 63.66 11.77 14.71
N ARG A 10 64.57 12.14 15.60
CA ARG A 10 65.95 12.51 15.30
C ARG A 10 66.85 11.34 15.72
N GLU A 11 67.52 10.71 14.76
CA GLU A 11 68.87 10.10 14.80
C GLU A 11 69.02 8.96 13.79
N GLY A 12 70.17 8.94 13.10
CA GLY A 12 70.76 7.73 12.53
C GLY A 12 70.49 7.49 11.04
N CYS A 13 71.57 7.19 10.31
CA CYS A 13 71.69 6.99 8.88
C CYS A 13 70.65 6.04 8.22
N ASP A 14 70.47 6.29 6.91
CA ASP A 14 69.77 5.49 5.89
C ASP A 14 68.24 5.62 5.78
N GLY A 15 67.84 6.42 4.78
CA GLY A 15 66.68 6.13 3.92
C GLY A 15 65.29 6.13 4.57
N VAL A 16 64.88 7.22 5.22
CA VAL A 16 63.53 7.33 5.80
C VAL A 16 62.50 7.74 4.74
N ARG A 17 61.62 6.81 4.32
CA ARG A 17 60.36 7.15 3.63
C ARG A 17 59.35 7.66 4.67
N PRO A 18 58.71 8.82 4.50
CA PRO A 18 57.67 9.26 5.41
C PRO A 18 56.47 8.31 5.32
N VAL A 19 56.21 7.55 6.38
CA VAL A 19 54.95 6.81 6.54
C VAL A 19 53.89 7.81 6.99
N VAL A 20 53.11 8.30 6.03
CA VAL A 20 51.94 9.13 6.31
C VAL A 20 50.83 8.21 6.82
N LEU A 21 50.70 8.11 8.14
CA LEU A 21 49.56 7.46 8.79
C LEU A 21 48.35 8.39 8.69
N VAL A 22 47.61 8.27 7.58
CA VAL A 22 46.31 8.93 7.42
C VAL A 22 45.31 8.20 8.31
N ARG A 23 45.09 8.71 9.52
CA ARG A 23 43.94 8.29 10.33
C ARG A 23 42.70 8.93 9.70
N VAL A 24 42.11 8.24 8.72
CA VAL A 24 40.79 8.59 8.20
C VAL A 24 39.81 8.43 9.37
N ARG A 25 39.28 9.57 9.84
CA ARG A 25 38.17 9.56 10.79
C ARG A 25 37.01 8.92 10.05
N HIS A 26 36.70 7.68 10.41
CA HIS A 26 35.54 6.97 9.92
C HIS A 26 34.34 7.64 10.61
N ASP A 27 33.84 8.72 10.01
CA ASP A 27 32.66 9.42 10.52
C ASP A 27 31.47 8.43 10.50
N ASP A 28 31.11 8.00 11.71
CA ASP A 28 29.83 7.46 12.20
C ASP A 28 28.74 7.11 11.16
N PHE A 29 29.01 6.10 10.33
CA PHE A 29 27.96 5.32 9.67
C PHE A 29 27.99 3.89 10.20
N THR A 30 27.36 3.68 11.36
CA THR A 30 27.19 2.34 11.90
C THR A 30 26.40 1.48 10.91
N ALA A 31 26.78 0.20 10.76
CA ALA A 31 26.08 -0.75 9.89
C ALA A 31 24.55 -0.82 10.17
N GLY A 32 24.13 -0.44 11.38
CA GLY A 32 22.73 -0.26 11.77
C GLY A 32 22.00 0.86 11.01
N ASP A 33 22.65 1.98 10.67
CA ASP A 33 22.01 3.06 9.91
C ASP A 33 21.83 2.69 8.43
N LEU A 34 22.80 1.96 7.86
CA LEU A 34 22.68 1.39 6.52
C LEU A 34 21.59 0.32 6.44
N ALA A 35 21.47 -0.54 7.47
CA ALA A 35 20.39 -1.53 7.57
C ALA A 35 19.02 -0.85 7.72
N SER A 36 18.91 0.16 8.58
CA SER A 36 17.68 0.97 8.76
C SER A 36 17.24 1.65 7.47
N LYS A 37 18.17 2.27 6.73
CA LYS A 37 17.88 2.91 5.43
C LYS A 37 17.42 1.89 4.38
N ARG A 38 18.02 0.70 4.33
CA ARG A 38 17.60 -0.38 3.42
C ARG A 38 16.21 -0.89 3.77
N VAL A 39 15.89 -1.08 5.05
CA VAL A 39 14.56 -1.49 5.51
C VAL A 39 13.52 -0.42 5.16
N ARG A 40 13.82 0.87 5.37
CA ARG A 40 12.94 1.98 4.98
C ARG A 40 12.74 2.04 3.45
N ALA A 41 13.81 1.88 2.68
CA ALA A 41 13.72 1.87 1.22
C ALA A 41 12.92 0.68 0.68
N ALA A 42 13.10 -0.51 1.26
CA ALA A 42 12.32 -1.70 0.94
C ALA A 42 10.83 -1.52 1.33
N GLY A 43 10.56 -0.95 2.51
CA GLY A 43 9.22 -0.61 2.96
C GLY A 43 8.53 0.40 2.05
N MET A 44 9.22 1.47 1.64
CA MET A 44 8.70 2.45 0.68
C MET A 44 8.41 1.83 -0.69
N ARG A 45 9.30 0.96 -1.20
CA ARG A 45 9.06 0.25 -2.46
C ARG A 45 7.85 -0.68 -2.37
N ALA A 46 7.73 -1.44 -1.28
CA ALA A 46 6.59 -2.31 -1.06
C ALA A 46 5.28 -1.52 -0.98
N TRP A 47 5.29 -0.39 -0.25
CA TRP A 47 4.15 0.52 -0.18
C TRP A 47 3.80 1.10 -1.56
N PHE A 48 4.79 1.52 -2.34
CA PHE A 48 4.59 2.09 -3.66
C PHE A 48 3.99 1.07 -4.65
N GLU A 49 4.52 -0.16 -4.68
CA GLU A 49 3.96 -1.22 -5.51
C GLU A 49 2.53 -1.59 -5.07
N GLN A 50 2.26 -1.60 -3.76
CA GLN A 50 0.91 -1.77 -3.23
C GLN A 50 -0.03 -0.62 -3.64
N ALA A 51 0.43 0.63 -3.58
CA ALA A 51 -0.36 1.80 -4.01
C ALA A 51 -0.63 1.75 -5.51
N LYS A 52 0.35 1.39 -6.32
CA LYS A 52 0.20 1.22 -7.77
C LYS A 52 -0.78 0.10 -8.12
N ALA A 53 -0.70 -1.02 -7.42
CA ALA A 53 -1.60 -2.15 -7.57
C ALA A 53 -3.06 -1.82 -7.19
N THR A 54 -3.26 -0.92 -6.22
CA THR A 54 -4.58 -0.60 -5.65
C THR A 54 -5.17 0.72 -6.15
N THR A 55 -4.47 1.46 -7.01
CA THR A 55 -4.96 2.71 -7.60
C THR A 55 -5.65 2.47 -8.94
N ASN A 56 -6.52 3.41 -9.34
CA ASN A 56 -7.20 3.46 -10.63
C ASN A 56 -6.26 3.86 -11.77
N GLY A 57 -5.07 3.23 -11.86
CA GLY A 57 -4.03 3.54 -12.82
C GLY A 57 -3.37 4.90 -12.59
N ARG A 58 -2.71 5.43 -13.63
CA ARG A 58 -1.89 6.66 -13.54
C ARG A 58 -2.65 7.86 -12.98
N ARG A 59 -3.91 8.07 -13.39
CA ARG A 59 -4.73 9.21 -12.93
C ARG A 59 -5.01 9.15 -11.42
N GLY A 60 -5.39 7.97 -10.90
CA GLY A 60 -5.62 7.78 -9.47
C GLY A 60 -4.34 7.92 -8.65
N LEU A 61 -3.22 7.42 -9.18
CA LEU A 61 -1.91 7.58 -8.55
C LEU A 61 -1.48 9.05 -8.48
N VAL A 62 -1.62 9.81 -9.57
CA VAL A 62 -1.30 11.25 -9.59
C VAL A 62 -2.15 12.00 -8.57
N VAL A 63 -3.46 11.76 -8.53
CA VAL A 63 -4.36 12.41 -7.56
C VAL A 63 -3.95 12.09 -6.11
N LEU A 64 -3.62 10.83 -5.82
CA LEU A 64 -3.15 10.41 -4.49
C LEU A 64 -1.82 11.06 -4.12
N LEU A 65 -0.84 11.06 -5.02
CA LEU A 65 0.49 11.64 -4.79
C LEU A 65 0.41 13.16 -4.60
N SER A 66 -0.33 13.85 -5.46
CA SER A 66 -0.55 15.31 -5.31
C SER A 66 -1.17 15.62 -3.94
N TYR A 67 -2.16 14.84 -3.51
CA TYR A 67 -2.78 15.03 -2.21
C TYR A 67 -1.81 14.78 -1.04
N LEU A 68 -1.02 13.69 -1.12
CA LEU A 68 0.00 13.34 -0.13
C LEU A 68 1.16 14.35 -0.05
N ILE A 69 1.35 15.19 -1.06
CA ILE A 69 2.35 16.27 -1.04
C ILE A 69 1.73 17.57 -0.52
N VAL A 70 0.57 17.96 -1.04
CA VAL A 70 -0.05 19.26 -0.74
C VAL A 70 -0.50 19.33 0.73
N LEU A 71 -1.07 18.26 1.28
CA LEU A 71 -1.53 18.26 2.67
C LEU A 71 -0.41 18.48 3.70
N PRO A 72 0.71 17.73 3.70
CA PRO A 72 1.80 17.99 4.64
C PRO A 72 2.53 19.31 4.38
N VAL A 73 2.65 19.75 3.12
CA VAL A 73 3.27 21.05 2.80
C VAL A 73 2.42 22.19 3.38
N THR A 74 1.10 22.16 3.22
CA THR A 74 0.23 23.20 3.78
C THR A 74 0.22 23.21 5.31
N LEU A 75 0.28 22.02 5.93
CA LEU A 75 0.44 21.89 7.38
C LEU A 75 1.77 22.48 7.86
N LEU A 76 2.88 22.17 7.17
CA LEU A 76 4.20 22.70 7.49
C LEU A 76 4.24 24.23 7.37
N VAL A 77 3.61 24.79 6.34
CA VAL A 77 3.51 26.26 6.18
C VAL A 77 2.75 26.87 7.35
N ALA A 78 1.67 26.24 7.83
CA ALA A 78 0.93 26.73 9.00
C ALA A 78 1.81 26.73 10.26
N GLU A 79 2.56 25.65 10.50
CA GLU A 79 3.45 25.53 11.67
C GLU A 79 4.58 26.58 11.63
N VAL A 80 5.25 26.74 10.48
CA VAL A 80 6.30 27.75 10.29
C VAL A 80 5.74 29.16 10.46
N ALA A 81 4.56 29.44 9.91
CA ALA A 81 3.90 30.74 10.05
C ALA A 81 3.58 31.08 11.51
N LEU A 82 3.14 30.11 12.31
CA LEU A 82 2.93 30.29 13.75
C LEU A 82 4.25 30.61 14.48
N LEU A 83 5.34 29.91 14.15
CA LEU A 83 6.65 30.12 14.76
C LEU A 83 7.20 31.54 14.53
N ILE A 84 6.94 32.12 13.36
CA ILE A 84 7.40 33.48 13.01
C ILE A 84 6.37 34.58 13.33
N GLY A 85 5.25 34.25 13.99
CA GLY A 85 4.21 35.21 14.34
C GLY A 85 3.34 35.70 13.17
N ALA A 86 3.40 35.04 12.01
CA ALA A 86 2.59 35.35 10.83
C ALA A 86 1.18 34.74 10.94
N THR A 87 0.37 35.28 11.85
CA THR A 87 -0.95 34.74 12.24
C THR A 87 -1.96 34.66 11.08
N THR A 88 -1.93 35.60 10.14
CA THR A 88 -2.79 35.59 8.95
C THR A 88 -2.45 34.43 8.02
N LEU A 89 -1.16 34.21 7.75
CA LEU A 89 -0.68 33.10 6.95
C LEU A 89 -1.00 31.76 7.62
N ALA A 90 -0.77 31.65 8.93
CA ALA A 90 -1.12 30.46 9.71
C ALA A 90 -2.63 30.16 9.63
N GLY A 91 -3.48 31.18 9.78
CA GLY A 91 -4.93 31.03 9.69
C GLY A 91 -5.39 30.56 8.31
N VAL A 92 -4.89 31.18 7.24
CA VAL A 92 -5.21 30.77 5.85
C VAL A 92 -4.74 29.34 5.58
N SER A 93 -3.51 28.99 5.98
CA SER A 93 -2.98 27.64 5.81
C SER A 93 -3.77 26.61 6.60
N ALA A 94 -4.17 26.91 7.84
CA ALA A 94 -5.00 26.01 8.65
C ALA A 94 -6.38 25.76 7.99
N VAL A 95 -7.02 26.80 7.42
CA VAL A 95 -8.29 26.65 6.69
C VAL A 95 -8.09 25.78 5.44
N ILE A 96 -7.02 25.98 4.69
CA ILE A 96 -6.69 25.16 3.51
C ILE A 96 -6.45 23.70 3.91
N THR A 97 -5.64 23.46 4.95
CA THR A 97 -5.36 22.11 5.44
C THR A 97 -6.63 21.43 5.96
N PHE A 98 -7.48 22.16 6.69
CA PHE A 98 -8.78 21.63 7.13
C PHE A 98 -9.67 21.27 5.93
N GLY A 99 -9.79 22.17 4.95
CA GLY A 99 -10.51 21.93 3.71
C GLY A 99 -10.00 20.69 2.98
N LEU A 100 -8.68 20.59 2.76
CA LEU A 100 -8.04 19.41 2.17
C LEU A 100 -8.34 18.14 2.97
N GLY A 101 -8.33 18.21 4.31
CA GLY A 101 -8.68 17.12 5.21
C GLY A 101 -10.09 16.59 4.97
N LEU A 102 -11.07 17.47 4.73
CA LEU A 102 -12.44 17.06 4.39
C LEU A 102 -12.52 16.30 3.06
N PHE A 103 -11.61 16.55 2.12
CA PHE A 103 -11.55 15.86 0.84
C PHE A 103 -10.76 14.54 0.86
N THR A 104 -10.18 14.13 1.99
CA THR A 104 -9.40 12.88 2.10
C THR A 104 -10.16 11.67 1.57
N VAL A 105 -11.41 11.49 2.04
CA VAL A 105 -12.25 10.33 1.70
C VAL A 105 -12.66 10.34 0.23
N PRO A 106 -13.18 11.45 -0.34
CA PRO A 106 -13.44 11.55 -1.77
C PRO A 106 -12.20 11.31 -2.65
N VAL A 107 -11.05 11.87 -2.27
CA VAL A 107 -9.77 11.69 -2.98
C VAL A 107 -9.36 10.22 -2.98
N ALA A 108 -9.44 9.55 -1.84
CA ALA A 108 -9.18 8.12 -1.73
C ALA A 108 -10.15 7.29 -2.58
N ALA A 109 -11.44 7.64 -2.61
CA ALA A 109 -12.43 6.96 -3.43
C ALA A 109 -12.17 7.14 -4.93
N VAL A 110 -11.74 8.32 -5.39
CA VAL A 110 -11.35 8.53 -6.80
C VAL A 110 -10.07 7.77 -7.13
N ALA A 111 -9.06 7.86 -6.26
CA ALA A 111 -7.75 7.27 -6.48
C ALA A 111 -7.77 5.75 -6.42
N GLN A 112 -8.53 5.16 -5.49
CA GLN A 112 -8.48 3.75 -5.13
C GLN A 112 -9.86 3.08 -5.09
N GLY A 113 -10.96 3.77 -5.38
CA GLY A 113 -12.29 3.17 -5.39
C GLY A 113 -12.53 2.27 -6.61
N TYR A 114 -13.57 1.46 -6.53
CA TYR A 114 -13.96 0.54 -7.60
C TYR A 114 -14.83 1.25 -8.64
N ARG A 115 -14.61 0.92 -9.91
CA ARG A 115 -15.39 1.40 -11.06
C ARG A 115 -16.43 0.36 -11.48
N ARG A 116 -17.59 0.81 -11.96
CA ARG A 116 -18.61 -0.12 -12.46
C ARG A 116 -18.08 -0.87 -13.68
N ALA A 117 -18.17 -2.20 -13.65
CA ALA A 117 -17.62 -3.06 -14.69
C ALA A 117 -18.54 -4.29 -14.87
N PRO A 118 -19.68 -4.13 -15.56
CA PRO A 118 -20.68 -5.20 -15.69
C PRO A 118 -20.14 -6.46 -16.39
N GLY A 119 -19.14 -6.31 -17.26
CA GLY A 119 -18.50 -7.43 -17.98
C GLY A 119 -17.27 -8.02 -17.28
N ALA A 120 -16.90 -7.57 -16.07
CA ALA A 120 -15.68 -8.07 -15.40
C ALA A 120 -15.79 -9.55 -14.99
N LEU A 121 -17.01 -10.06 -14.86
CA LEU A 121 -17.32 -11.46 -14.55
C LEU A 121 -18.07 -12.15 -15.68
N SER A 122 -17.88 -11.69 -16.93
CA SER A 122 -18.48 -12.37 -18.09
C SER A 122 -18.19 -13.88 -18.05
N SER A 123 -19.16 -14.68 -18.52
CA SER A 123 -19.17 -16.14 -18.52
C SER A 123 -17.86 -16.79 -19.03
N THR A 124 -17.11 -16.10 -19.90
CA THR A 124 -15.81 -16.53 -20.43
C THR A 124 -14.65 -16.49 -19.42
N THR A 125 -14.74 -15.66 -18.38
CA THR A 125 -13.73 -15.55 -17.30
C THR A 125 -14.11 -16.36 -16.07
N GLY A 126 -14.92 -17.42 -16.22
CA GLY A 126 -15.60 -18.19 -15.17
C GLY A 126 -14.75 -18.72 -14.01
N VAL A 127 -13.48 -18.38 -13.92
CA VAL A 127 -12.55 -18.67 -12.84
C VAL A 127 -12.16 -17.37 -12.12
N VAL A 128 -12.40 -17.31 -10.81
CA VAL A 128 -11.93 -16.23 -9.95
C VAL A 128 -11.20 -16.75 -8.72
N TRP A 129 -10.50 -15.86 -8.04
CA TRP A 129 -9.77 -16.18 -6.83
C TRP A 129 -10.41 -15.51 -5.62
N HIS A 130 -10.53 -16.22 -4.50
CA HIS A 130 -11.13 -15.72 -3.27
C HIS A 130 -10.28 -16.07 -2.05
N LEU A 131 -10.16 -15.11 -1.13
CA LEU A 131 -9.42 -15.26 0.12
C LEU A 131 -10.37 -15.43 1.30
N THR A 132 -10.20 -16.49 2.07
CA THR A 132 -10.97 -16.71 3.29
C THR A 132 -10.15 -17.40 4.38
N SER A 133 -10.65 -17.34 5.62
CA SER A 133 -10.17 -18.17 6.74
C SER A 133 -10.86 -19.52 6.80
N GLN A 134 -11.99 -19.67 6.11
CA GLN A 134 -12.79 -20.89 6.15
C GLN A 134 -12.14 -21.99 5.31
N LEU A 135 -12.23 -23.22 5.82
CA LEU A 135 -11.76 -24.39 5.10
C LEU A 135 -12.90 -24.92 4.22
N TRP A 136 -12.65 -25.02 2.92
CA TRP A 136 -13.52 -25.63 1.94
C TRP A 136 -12.78 -26.77 1.24
N GLY A 137 -13.53 -27.78 0.82
CA GLY A 137 -13.08 -28.87 -0.05
C GLY A 137 -13.08 -28.45 -1.51
N VAL A 138 -12.26 -29.12 -2.32
CA VAL A 138 -12.34 -29.00 -3.78
C VAL A 138 -13.58 -29.77 -4.24
N GLY A 139 -14.39 -29.16 -5.10
CA GLY A 139 -15.70 -29.65 -5.52
C GLY A 139 -16.88 -29.09 -4.73
N ASP A 140 -16.64 -28.44 -3.59
CA ASP A 140 -17.71 -27.87 -2.77
C ASP A 140 -18.41 -26.72 -3.50
N GLY A 141 -19.75 -26.71 -3.46
CA GLY A 141 -20.56 -25.56 -3.83
C GLY A 141 -20.55 -24.52 -2.71
N VAL A 142 -20.10 -23.31 -3.01
CA VAL A 142 -19.99 -22.20 -2.05
C VAL A 142 -20.87 -21.03 -2.46
N VAL A 143 -21.59 -20.49 -1.48
CA VAL A 143 -22.38 -19.27 -1.62
C VAL A 143 -21.73 -18.18 -0.76
N LEU A 144 -21.17 -17.18 -1.43
CA LEU A 144 -20.62 -16.01 -0.78
C LEU A 144 -21.72 -14.95 -0.67
N GLU A 145 -22.32 -14.86 0.51
CA GLU A 145 -23.36 -13.88 0.80
C GLU A 145 -22.76 -12.52 1.17
N ARG A 146 -23.21 -11.46 0.47
CA ARG A 146 -22.85 -10.07 0.78
C ARG A 146 -23.20 -9.68 2.21
N ARG A 147 -24.27 -10.24 2.76
CA ARG A 147 -24.72 -9.93 4.13
C ARG A 147 -23.73 -10.42 5.18
N ARG A 148 -23.04 -11.54 4.91
CA ARG A 148 -22.00 -12.11 5.78
C ARG A 148 -20.65 -11.42 5.63
N CYS A 149 -20.45 -10.64 4.56
CA CYS A 149 -19.27 -9.79 4.42
C CYS A 149 -19.20 -8.76 5.57
N ARG A 150 -17.98 -8.50 6.06
CA ARG A 150 -17.75 -7.62 7.21
C ARG A 150 -18.10 -6.17 6.86
N LEU A 151 -18.46 -5.41 7.88
CA LEU A 151 -18.63 -3.94 7.76
C LEU A 151 -17.35 -3.22 7.31
N ARG A 152 -16.17 -3.77 7.63
CA ARG A 152 -14.87 -3.23 7.17
C ARG A 152 -14.52 -3.62 5.74
N SER A 153 -15.16 -4.62 5.16
CA SER A 153 -15.02 -4.98 3.75
C SER A 153 -16.10 -4.25 2.94
N CYS A 154 -16.13 -2.92 3.06
CA CYS A 154 -16.99 -2.09 2.24
C CYS A 154 -16.20 -1.56 1.05
N MET A 155 -16.79 -1.68 -0.12
CA MET A 155 -16.29 -1.11 -1.36
C MET A 155 -16.61 0.39 -1.41
N GLN A 156 -15.57 1.20 -1.63
CA GLN A 156 -15.73 2.59 -2.04
C GLN A 156 -15.86 2.68 -3.56
N ARG A 157 -16.71 3.57 -4.04
CA ARG A 157 -17.02 3.76 -5.46
C ARG A 157 -16.29 4.96 -5.99
N SER A 158 -15.51 4.80 -7.04
CA SER A 158 -14.82 5.94 -7.66
C SER A 158 -15.78 6.82 -8.48
N ASP A 159 -16.88 6.25 -8.97
CA ASP A 159 -17.92 6.99 -9.70
C ASP A 159 -18.87 7.77 -8.77
N ARG A 160 -18.86 7.46 -7.47
CA ARG A 160 -19.62 8.16 -6.44
C ARG A 160 -18.76 8.34 -5.18
N PRO A 161 -17.80 9.27 -5.19
CA PRO A 161 -16.78 9.39 -4.14
C PRO A 161 -17.32 9.84 -2.79
N VAL A 162 -18.53 10.43 -2.74
CA VAL A 162 -19.20 10.88 -1.51
C VAL A 162 -20.22 9.83 -1.01
N ALA A 163 -20.52 8.80 -1.79
CA ALA A 163 -21.49 7.80 -1.39
C ALA A 163 -20.95 6.93 -0.25
N LEU A 164 -21.85 6.53 0.66
CA LEU A 164 -21.50 5.62 1.74
C LEU A 164 -20.92 4.30 1.18
N PRO A 165 -19.84 3.78 1.79
CA PRO A 165 -19.26 2.50 1.41
C PRO A 165 -20.29 1.37 1.48
N ARG A 166 -20.27 0.46 0.51
CA ARG A 166 -21.21 -0.66 0.42
C ARG A 166 -20.53 -1.99 0.67
N ARG A 167 -21.16 -2.89 1.44
CA ARG A 167 -20.68 -4.27 1.57
C ARG A 167 -20.64 -4.94 0.20
N ALA A 168 -19.58 -5.68 -0.07
CA ALA A 168 -19.38 -6.41 -1.30
C ALA A 168 -18.63 -7.73 -1.04
N VAL A 169 -18.86 -8.70 -1.91
CA VAL A 169 -18.03 -9.90 -2.02
C VAL A 169 -16.82 -9.56 -2.87
N PHE A 170 -15.62 -9.83 -2.35
CA PHE A 170 -14.36 -9.55 -3.04
C PHE A 170 -13.77 -10.81 -3.65
N VAL A 171 -13.45 -10.74 -4.93
CA VAL A 171 -12.75 -11.78 -5.69
C VAL A 171 -11.68 -11.16 -6.58
N PHE A 172 -10.81 -11.97 -7.16
CA PHE A 172 -9.80 -11.53 -8.12
C PHE A 172 -9.93 -12.28 -9.44
N THR A 173 -9.75 -11.60 -10.56
CA THR A 173 -9.83 -12.21 -11.91
C THR A 173 -8.54 -12.93 -12.31
N ALA A 174 -7.48 -12.79 -11.54
CA ALA A 174 -6.19 -13.45 -11.72
C ALA A 174 -5.62 -13.82 -10.35
N ASP A 175 -4.64 -14.72 -10.32
CA ASP A 175 -3.95 -15.11 -9.09
C ASP A 175 -3.35 -13.84 -8.43
N PRO A 176 -3.83 -13.44 -7.25
CA PRO A 176 -3.43 -12.17 -6.65
C PRO A 176 -1.99 -12.25 -6.13
N ALA A 177 -1.14 -11.34 -6.60
CA ALA A 177 0.17 -11.12 -5.96
C ALA A 177 0.01 -10.71 -4.48
N ASP A 178 1.01 -11.01 -3.64
CA ASP A 178 0.98 -10.77 -2.19
C ASP A 178 0.64 -9.32 -1.80
N ALA A 179 0.96 -8.35 -2.66
CA ALA A 179 0.59 -6.95 -2.48
C ALA A 179 -0.94 -6.72 -2.49
N HIS A 180 -1.67 -7.42 -3.37
CA HIS A 180 -3.14 -7.35 -3.45
C HIS A 180 -3.82 -8.10 -2.30
N VAL A 181 -3.23 -9.20 -1.84
CA VAL A 181 -3.66 -9.93 -0.64
C VAL A 181 -3.56 -9.04 0.60
N ARG A 182 -2.41 -8.38 0.79
CA ARG A 182 -2.13 -7.46 1.91
C ARG A 182 -3.04 -6.22 1.94
N GLY A 183 -3.39 -5.69 0.77
CA GLY A 183 -4.22 -4.48 0.69
C GLY A 183 -5.71 -4.70 0.95
N ASN A 184 -6.22 -5.93 0.79
CA ASN A 184 -7.66 -6.20 0.86
C ASN A 184 -8.08 -7.09 2.04
N VAL A 185 -7.15 -7.81 2.68
CA VAL A 185 -7.46 -8.66 3.85
C VAL A 185 -6.55 -8.33 5.02
N THR A 186 -7.12 -8.24 6.22
CA THR A 186 -6.35 -8.06 7.45
C THR A 186 -5.50 -9.30 7.72
N ARG A 187 -4.17 -9.11 7.89
CA ARG A 187 -3.10 -10.15 7.97
C ARG A 187 -3.45 -11.38 8.82
N SER A 188 -4.26 -11.25 9.86
CA SER A 188 -4.54 -12.32 10.82
C SER A 188 -5.51 -13.41 10.36
N ARG A 189 -6.16 -13.27 9.18
CA ARG A 189 -7.29 -14.15 8.81
C ARG A 189 -7.37 -14.59 7.33
N ALA A 190 -6.40 -14.29 6.47
CA ALA A 190 -6.33 -14.89 5.13
C ALA A 190 -5.49 -16.19 5.22
N ARG A 191 -6.14 -17.35 5.37
CA ARG A 191 -5.43 -18.63 5.49
C ARG A 191 -5.42 -19.43 4.20
N TYR A 192 -6.44 -19.25 3.37
CA TYR A 192 -6.64 -20.03 2.16
C TYR A 192 -7.00 -19.11 1.00
N LEU A 193 -6.35 -19.37 -0.13
CA LEU A 193 -6.65 -18.79 -1.44
C LEU A 193 -7.32 -19.88 -2.27
N TYR A 194 -8.57 -19.65 -2.67
CA TYR A 194 -9.34 -20.59 -3.48
C TYR A 194 -9.45 -20.08 -4.90
N ARG A 195 -9.30 -21.00 -5.85
CA ARG A 195 -9.78 -20.84 -7.21
C ARG A 195 -11.24 -21.32 -7.24
N LEU A 196 -12.12 -20.46 -7.71
CA LEU A 196 -13.55 -20.64 -7.72
C LEU A 196 -14.05 -20.57 -9.16
N ASP A 197 -14.85 -21.54 -9.55
CA ASP A 197 -15.54 -21.54 -10.83
C ASP A 197 -16.94 -20.95 -10.63
N ILE A 198 -17.18 -19.77 -11.19
CA ILE A 198 -18.43 -19.02 -10.98
C ILE A 198 -19.54 -19.70 -11.75
N SER A 199 -20.59 -20.05 -11.01
CA SER A 199 -21.85 -20.51 -11.59
C SER A 199 -22.80 -19.34 -11.82
N GLU A 200 -22.90 -18.42 -10.85
CA GLU A 200 -23.82 -17.29 -10.92
C GLU A 200 -23.35 -16.12 -10.04
N ALA A 201 -23.51 -14.89 -10.52
CA ALA A 201 -23.20 -13.67 -9.77
C ALA A 201 -24.39 -12.72 -9.75
N HIS A 202 -24.86 -12.40 -8.55
CA HIS A 202 -26.00 -11.52 -8.34
C HIS A 202 -25.55 -10.10 -8.00
N GLY A 203 -26.24 -9.12 -8.57
CA GLY A 203 -26.04 -7.70 -8.24
C GLY A 203 -25.01 -6.98 -9.11
N GLN A 204 -24.63 -5.77 -8.69
CA GLN A 204 -23.75 -4.91 -9.48
C GLN A 204 -22.27 -5.29 -9.30
N VAL A 205 -21.55 -5.42 -10.40
CA VAL A 205 -20.12 -5.76 -10.42
C VAL A 205 -19.28 -4.49 -10.60
N PHE A 206 -18.24 -4.39 -9.78
CA PHE A 206 -17.27 -3.30 -9.83
C PHE A 206 -15.85 -3.86 -9.84
N GLN A 207 -14.93 -3.14 -10.48
CA GLN A 207 -13.56 -3.59 -10.70
C GLN A 207 -12.55 -2.51 -10.36
N ARG A 208 -11.37 -2.96 -9.91
CA ARG A 208 -10.17 -2.17 -9.69
C ARG A 208 -8.95 -3.03 -9.97
N GLY A 209 -8.36 -2.86 -11.16
CA GLY A 209 -7.31 -3.77 -11.63
C GLY A 209 -7.84 -5.21 -11.71
N ILE A 210 -7.13 -6.15 -11.09
CA ILE A 210 -7.58 -7.55 -10.99
C ILE A 210 -8.60 -7.81 -9.87
N ALA A 211 -8.81 -6.84 -8.96
CA ALA A 211 -9.75 -7.00 -7.86
C ALA A 211 -11.17 -6.64 -8.33
N VAL A 212 -12.13 -7.51 -8.01
CA VAL A 212 -13.54 -7.35 -8.32
C VAL A 212 -14.34 -7.36 -7.03
N ALA A 213 -15.30 -6.45 -6.95
CA ALA A 213 -16.22 -6.31 -5.84
C ALA A 213 -17.66 -6.45 -6.36
N ILE A 214 -18.39 -7.40 -5.81
CA ILE A 214 -19.76 -7.73 -6.21
C ILE A 214 -20.70 -7.22 -5.12
N ALA A 215 -21.59 -6.29 -5.48
CA ALA A 215 -22.59 -5.74 -4.58
C ALA A 215 -23.85 -6.63 -4.49
N GLY A 216 -23.65 -7.94 -4.43
CA GLY A 216 -24.64 -8.98 -4.20
C GLY A 216 -23.95 -10.31 -3.88
N ASP A 217 -24.65 -11.42 -4.08
CA ASP A 217 -24.18 -12.75 -3.68
C ASP A 217 -23.49 -13.46 -4.86
N LEU A 218 -22.51 -14.31 -4.56
CA LEU A 218 -21.76 -15.08 -5.56
C LEU A 218 -21.91 -16.57 -5.30
N HIS A 219 -22.30 -17.32 -6.34
CA HIS A 219 -22.40 -18.76 -6.31
C HIS A 219 -21.26 -19.33 -7.16
N ALA A 220 -20.48 -20.22 -6.56
CA ALA A 220 -19.33 -20.81 -7.23
C ALA A 220 -19.04 -22.22 -6.71
N THR A 221 -18.26 -22.96 -7.47
CA THR A 221 -17.68 -24.24 -7.03
C THR A 221 -16.19 -24.08 -6.80
N VAL A 222 -15.66 -24.74 -5.78
CA VAL A 222 -14.23 -24.69 -5.49
C VAL A 222 -13.47 -25.60 -6.46
N SER A 223 -12.65 -25.02 -7.33
CA SER A 223 -11.84 -25.80 -8.29
C SER A 223 -10.42 -26.07 -7.82
N ALA A 224 -9.85 -25.19 -7.01
CA ALA A 224 -8.56 -25.44 -6.36
C ALA A 224 -8.42 -24.70 -5.03
N ARG A 225 -7.54 -25.18 -4.16
CA ARG A 225 -7.18 -24.56 -2.89
C ARG A 225 -5.66 -24.44 -2.76
N ARG A 226 -5.20 -23.26 -2.36
CA ARG A 226 -3.82 -23.00 -1.93
C ARG A 226 -3.84 -22.52 -0.49
N THR A 227 -3.04 -23.17 0.37
CA THR A 227 -2.80 -22.70 1.74
C THR A 227 -1.77 -21.58 1.71
N LEU A 228 -2.05 -20.46 2.36
CA LEU A 228 -1.11 -19.35 2.50
C LEU A 228 -0.25 -19.61 3.74
N THR A 229 1.07 -19.73 3.55
CA THR A 229 2.04 -19.85 4.65
C THR A 229 2.54 -18.47 5.07
N ALA A 230 3.05 -18.35 6.30
CA ALA A 230 3.60 -17.09 6.81
C ALA A 230 4.79 -16.56 5.98
N THR A 231 5.47 -17.41 5.23
CA THR A 231 6.58 -17.08 4.32
C THR A 231 6.13 -16.44 3.01
N ASP A 232 4.90 -16.70 2.56
CA ASP A 232 4.25 -16.04 1.41
C ASP A 232 3.68 -14.65 1.78
N VAL A 233 3.85 -14.22 3.04
CA VAL A 233 3.41 -12.91 3.54
C VAL A 233 4.59 -12.26 4.29
N PRO A 234 5.47 -11.52 3.61
CA PRO A 234 6.66 -10.98 4.26
C PRO A 234 6.28 -10.05 5.41
N THR A 235 6.78 -10.39 6.60
CA THR A 235 6.74 -9.59 7.81
C THR A 235 7.58 -8.32 7.61
N LEU A 236 6.88 -7.19 7.55
CA LEU A 236 7.39 -5.90 8.04
C LEU A 236 6.87 -5.73 9.45
#